data_AF-A0A1Y6LAT6-F1
#
_entry.id   AF-A0A1Y6LAT6-F1
#
_cell.length_a   1.000
_cell.length_b   1.000
_cell.length_c   1.000
_cell.angle_alpha   90.00
_cell.angle_beta   90.00
_cell.angle_gamma   90.00
#
_symmetry.space_group_name_H-M   'P 1'
#
loop_
_entity.id
_entity.type
_entity.pdbx_description
1 polymer ?
#
loop_
_entity_poly.entity_id
_entity_poly.type
_entity_poly.pdbx_seq_one_letter_code
_entity_poly.pdbx_strand_id
1 'polypeptide(L)'
;MAARRLQTCKQQLGSAVKPSTKLGLRNGQTKGAATLASFKIPTVNNEPNPHYGKGSIDREKLAAAMKTLRSKSPVQVPIMVGGKESKTSKISQQPMPMEHKQSIASWSSASTSDVNTAIDSALAAKSEWADLPFSDRAAIFLKAADLVAGKYRYDIMAATMLGQGKNAWQAEIDSAAETVDFLRFGVKYAQELYAQQPEHNSPGMWNRVEYRPLEGFVYAITPFNFTAIAANLPCAPALMGNVVVWKPSPSAMASNWLLYQILLEAGLPRDVIQFVPGDAVEITKTVLAHPEFSSLHYTGSTAVFRQLYGQIGRGTAEGRYKSYPRIVGETGGKNFHLVHNTADIHNTVINTVRGAFEYQGQKCSATSRAYFPASTWEQTKPLLVEEVKKLKIGGPEDFSNFIGPVIHQQSFDKLSKAIDEAKSDKGLECIVGGTHDGSEGFYIHPTIYVTKDPNHKNMTTEFFGPILTIYVYDDSAPNAFADICKTIDQTSEYGLTGAVFAQDRNALRFAEDALRNAAGNFYLNCKSTGAVVGQQPFGGGRASGTNDKAGSPNLLSRFVSMRSIKEEFVALKEVGYPSNVV
;
A
#
# COMPACT_ATOMS: atom_id res chain seq x y z
N MET A 1 -37.48 94.84 -18.96
CA MET A 1 -37.10 93.46 -18.62
C MET A 1 -36.33 92.88 -19.79
N ALA A 2 -35.13 92.36 -19.51
CA ALA A 2 -34.22 91.61 -20.38
C ALA A 2 -34.15 91.98 -21.88
N ALA A 3 -33.07 92.67 -22.23
CA ALA A 3 -32.61 92.92 -23.58
C ALA A 3 -31.17 92.43 -23.72
N ARG A 4 -30.85 91.81 -24.88
CA ARG A 4 -29.52 91.74 -25.56
C ARG A 4 -28.39 91.02 -24.78
N ARG A 5 -27.37 90.40 -25.36
CA ARG A 5 -26.91 89.92 -26.68
C ARG A 5 -25.60 89.16 -26.38
N LEU A 6 -25.19 88.24 -27.27
CA LEU A 6 -23.82 87.75 -27.52
C LEU A 6 -23.12 86.93 -26.42
N GLN A 7 -22.63 85.72 -26.74
CA GLN A 7 -21.23 85.45 -27.15
C GLN A 7 -20.87 83.94 -27.06
N THR A 8 -20.07 83.48 -28.00
CA THR A 8 -19.30 82.22 -28.04
C THR A 8 -18.00 82.29 -27.21
N CYS A 9 -17.59 81.21 -26.52
CA CYS A 9 -16.20 80.86 -26.14
C CYS A 9 -16.17 79.43 -25.52
N LYS A 10 -15.48 78.41 -26.09
CA LYS A 10 -14.04 77.99 -25.97
C LYS A 10 -13.55 77.55 -24.57
N GLN A 11 -13.16 76.27 -24.44
CA GLN A 11 -11.92 75.68 -23.82
C GLN A 11 -12.14 74.15 -23.63
N GLN A 12 -11.34 73.21 -24.20
CA GLN A 12 -9.93 72.77 -24.03
C GLN A 12 -9.73 71.62 -23.00
N LEU A 13 -9.06 70.53 -23.44
CA LEU A 13 -8.09 69.60 -22.77
C LEU A 13 -8.05 68.27 -23.60
N GLY A 14 -6.96 67.86 -24.27
CA GLY A 14 -5.75 67.15 -23.76
C GLY A 14 -6.05 65.63 -23.64
N SER A 15 -5.28 64.61 -24.07
CA SER A 15 -3.91 64.42 -24.55
C SER A 15 -3.81 63.04 -25.24
N ALA A 16 -2.68 62.77 -25.91
CA ALA A 16 -2.39 61.62 -26.77
C ALA A 16 -2.22 60.27 -26.04
N VAL A 17 -2.64 59.16 -26.68
CA VAL A 17 -2.31 57.78 -26.30
C VAL A 17 -1.77 57.02 -27.52
N LYS A 18 -0.59 56.40 -27.36
CA LYS A 18 0.13 55.55 -28.32
C LYS A 18 -0.56 54.19 -28.49
N PRO A 19 -0.48 53.54 -29.68
CA PRO A 19 -0.85 52.14 -29.80
C PRO A 19 0.34 51.25 -29.41
N SER A 20 0.24 50.57 -28.26
CA SER A 20 1.07 49.41 -27.95
C SER A 20 0.19 48.20 -27.78
N THR A 21 0.28 47.25 -28.70
CA THR A 21 0.01 45.84 -28.44
C THR A 21 0.64 45.04 -29.57
N LYS A 22 1.94 44.75 -29.43
CA LYS A 22 2.50 43.52 -30.00
C LYS A 22 1.78 42.39 -29.29
N LEU A 23 0.87 41.70 -30.00
CA LEU A 23 0.44 40.37 -29.61
C LEU A 23 1.71 39.51 -29.55
N GLY A 24 2.18 39.22 -28.34
CA GLY A 24 3.16 38.18 -28.13
C GLY A 24 2.54 36.86 -28.53
N LEU A 25 2.85 36.39 -29.74
CA LEU A 25 2.80 34.97 -30.06
C LEU A 25 3.68 34.29 -29.01
N ARG A 26 3.05 33.74 -27.95
CA ARG A 26 3.69 32.74 -27.11
C ARG A 26 4.20 31.68 -28.08
N ASN A 27 5.48 31.36 -27.99
CA ASN A 27 6.09 30.22 -28.67
C ASN A 27 5.18 29.02 -28.49
N GLY A 28 4.38 28.73 -29.51
CA GLY A 28 3.70 27.47 -29.64
C GLY A 28 4.81 26.46 -29.83
N GLN A 29 5.20 25.78 -28.76
CA GLN A 29 5.69 24.42 -28.92
C GLN A 29 4.55 23.69 -29.60
N THR A 30 4.65 23.56 -30.92
CA THR A 30 3.92 22.60 -31.70
C THR A 30 4.31 21.25 -31.14
N LYS A 31 3.61 20.80 -30.08
CA LYS A 31 3.62 19.39 -29.66
C LYS A 31 3.06 18.64 -30.87
N GLY A 32 3.96 18.19 -31.75
CA GLY A 32 3.63 17.25 -32.81
C GLY A 32 2.92 16.06 -32.19
N ALA A 33 2.14 15.31 -33.00
CA ALA A 33 1.43 14.13 -32.54
C ALA A 33 2.36 13.27 -31.67
N ALA A 34 2.10 13.21 -30.37
CA ALA A 34 3.07 12.68 -29.41
C ALA A 34 3.40 11.21 -29.71
N THR A 35 2.45 10.49 -30.32
CA THR A 35 2.63 9.16 -30.92
C THR A 35 1.63 9.01 -32.09
N LEU A 36 2.03 8.29 -33.15
CA LEU A 36 1.17 7.98 -34.32
C LEU A 36 0.61 6.54 -34.28
N ALA A 37 0.85 5.81 -33.19
CA ALA A 37 0.44 4.42 -33.00
C ALA A 37 0.01 4.16 -31.56
N SER A 38 -0.85 3.15 -31.36
CA SER A 38 -1.11 2.59 -30.04
C SER A 38 -0.07 1.51 -29.75
N PHE A 39 0.84 1.79 -28.82
CA PHE A 39 1.87 0.83 -28.42
C PHE A 39 1.29 -0.27 -27.53
N LYS A 40 1.85 -1.47 -27.66
CA LYS A 40 1.58 -2.60 -26.76
C LYS A 40 2.75 -2.77 -25.81
N ILE A 41 2.47 -2.89 -24.52
CA ILE A 41 3.49 -3.22 -23.52
C ILE A 41 4.04 -4.64 -23.75
N PRO A 42 5.23 -4.96 -23.20
CA PRO A 42 5.74 -6.33 -23.16
C PRO A 42 4.80 -7.29 -22.42
N THR A 43 4.92 -8.58 -22.70
CA THR A 43 4.21 -9.62 -21.94
C THR A 43 4.62 -9.56 -20.47
N VAL A 44 3.62 -9.53 -19.57
CA VAL A 44 3.84 -9.50 -18.13
C VAL A 44 3.56 -10.87 -17.53
N ASN A 45 4.57 -11.43 -16.86
CA ASN A 45 4.48 -12.63 -16.03
C ASN A 45 4.92 -12.27 -14.61
N ASN A 46 4.46 -13.04 -13.61
CA ASN A 46 4.98 -12.91 -12.25
C ASN A 46 6.49 -13.15 -12.22
N GLU A 47 7.20 -12.33 -11.46
CA GLU A 47 8.63 -12.46 -11.23
C GLU A 47 8.95 -13.82 -10.56
N PRO A 48 9.98 -14.55 -11.03
CA PRO A 48 10.40 -15.79 -10.38
C PRO A 48 10.96 -15.53 -8.97
N ASN A 49 10.73 -16.50 -8.07
CA ASN A 49 11.19 -16.43 -6.67
C ASN A 49 12.32 -17.44 -6.41
N PRO A 50 13.60 -17.05 -6.36
CA PRO A 50 14.67 -17.94 -5.92
C PRO A 50 14.44 -18.41 -4.48
N HIS A 51 14.85 -19.64 -4.18
CA HIS A 51 14.64 -20.25 -2.85
C HIS A 51 15.82 -20.10 -1.89
N TYR A 52 16.96 -19.52 -2.33
CA TYR A 52 18.15 -19.30 -1.50
C TYR A 52 18.65 -20.57 -0.78
N GLY A 53 18.61 -21.70 -1.48
CA GLY A 53 19.11 -22.98 -0.96
C GLY A 53 20.59 -22.91 -0.55
N LYS A 54 21.02 -23.80 0.36
CA LYS A 54 22.42 -23.90 0.78
C LYS A 54 23.31 -24.16 -0.45
N GLY A 55 24.35 -23.33 -0.63
CA GLY A 55 25.27 -23.42 -1.78
C GLY A 55 24.75 -22.83 -3.09
N SER A 56 23.58 -22.19 -3.09
CA SER A 56 23.08 -21.49 -4.29
C SER A 56 23.79 -20.15 -4.49
N ILE A 57 23.97 -19.78 -5.76
CA ILE A 57 24.54 -18.48 -6.15
C ILE A 57 23.71 -17.30 -5.62
N ASP A 58 22.38 -17.43 -5.57
CA ASP A 58 21.49 -16.39 -5.03
C ASP A 58 21.74 -16.16 -3.55
N ARG A 59 21.96 -17.23 -2.77
CA ARG A 59 22.29 -17.13 -1.35
C ARG A 59 23.65 -16.47 -1.13
N GLU A 60 24.65 -16.80 -1.94
CA GLU A 60 25.98 -16.18 -1.87
C GLU A 60 25.93 -14.68 -2.18
N LYS A 61 25.24 -14.29 -3.26
CA LYS A 61 25.06 -12.88 -3.63
C LYS A 61 24.28 -12.10 -2.57
N LEU A 62 23.22 -12.68 -2.00
CA LEU A 62 22.46 -12.05 -0.93
C LEU A 62 23.29 -11.89 0.36
N ALA A 63 24.08 -12.90 0.73
CA ALA A 63 24.99 -12.80 1.87
C ALA A 63 26.05 -11.71 1.65
N ALA A 64 26.61 -11.61 0.43
CA ALA A 64 27.54 -10.56 0.07
C ALA A 64 26.90 -9.16 0.16
N ALA A 65 25.67 -9.00 -0.35
CA ALA A 65 24.93 -7.74 -0.29
C ALA A 65 24.66 -7.30 1.17
N MET A 66 24.24 -8.23 2.05
CA MET A 66 24.08 -7.94 3.49
C MET A 66 25.38 -7.49 4.14
N LYS A 67 26.50 -8.18 3.87
CA LYS A 67 27.82 -7.78 4.37
C LYS A 67 28.23 -6.40 3.88
N THR A 68 28.03 -6.11 2.59
CA THR A 68 28.31 -4.80 2.00
C THR A 68 27.45 -3.71 2.64
N LEU A 69 26.15 -3.94 2.81
CA LEU A 69 25.26 -2.96 3.43
C LEU A 69 25.65 -2.70 4.89
N ARG A 70 25.95 -3.75 5.67
CA ARG A 70 26.42 -3.61 7.06
C ARG A 70 27.68 -2.75 7.14
N SER A 71 28.64 -2.95 6.22
CA SER A 71 29.87 -2.13 6.18
C SER A 71 29.65 -0.65 5.84
N LYS A 72 28.51 -0.32 5.22
CA LYS A 72 28.12 1.05 4.85
C LYS A 72 27.10 1.66 5.83
N SER A 73 26.69 0.92 6.85
CA SER A 73 25.66 1.35 7.80
C SER A 73 26.26 2.27 8.88
N PRO A 74 25.53 3.30 9.34
CA PRO A 74 24.19 3.70 8.89
C PRO A 74 24.20 4.42 7.53
N VAL A 75 23.31 3.99 6.63
CA VAL A 75 23.06 4.68 5.35
C VAL A 75 22.51 6.08 5.63
N GLN A 76 23.07 7.10 4.98
CA GLN A 76 22.61 8.48 5.14
C GLN A 76 21.45 8.74 4.18
N VAL A 77 20.28 9.09 4.72
CA VAL A 77 19.05 9.31 3.95
C VAL A 77 18.63 10.79 4.07
N PRO A 78 18.79 11.59 3.01
CA PRO A 78 18.32 12.98 2.98
C PRO A 78 16.80 13.04 2.81
N ILE A 79 16.24 14.26 2.90
CA ILE A 79 14.93 14.54 2.30
C ILE A 79 15.11 14.86 0.80
N MET A 80 14.07 14.61 0.00
CA MET A 80 14.03 15.01 -1.41
C MET A 80 12.92 16.02 -1.61
N VAL A 81 13.34 17.27 -1.80
CA VAL A 81 12.45 18.41 -1.86
C VAL A 81 12.92 19.33 -2.99
N GLY A 82 12.02 19.67 -3.92
CA GLY A 82 12.35 20.49 -5.08
C GLY A 82 13.42 19.86 -5.97
N GLY A 83 13.32 18.54 -6.16
CA GLY A 83 14.22 17.75 -6.97
C GLY A 83 15.65 17.64 -6.40
N LYS A 84 15.89 18.10 -5.17
CA LYS A 84 17.23 18.16 -4.56
C LYS A 84 17.28 17.35 -3.27
N GLU A 85 18.42 16.71 -3.06
CA GLU A 85 18.76 16.13 -1.77
C GLU A 85 19.06 17.28 -0.79
N SER A 86 18.41 17.27 0.36
CA SER A 86 18.66 18.21 1.44
C SER A 86 18.88 17.46 2.76
N LYS A 87 19.87 17.91 3.53
CA LYS A 87 20.12 17.41 4.88
C LYS A 87 19.59 18.43 5.87
N THR A 88 18.79 17.98 6.82
CA THR A 88 18.25 18.82 7.89
C THR A 88 19.03 18.63 9.18
N SER A 89 18.91 19.58 10.11
CA SER A 89 19.55 19.48 11.44
C SER A 89 18.90 18.42 12.33
N LYS A 90 17.63 18.09 12.09
CA LYS A 90 16.89 17.07 12.83
C LYS A 90 17.13 15.69 12.20
N ILE A 91 18.08 14.96 12.77
CA ILE A 91 18.43 13.60 12.35
C ILE A 91 17.74 12.57 13.24
N SER A 92 17.24 11.49 12.64
CA SER A 92 16.67 10.34 13.32
C SER A 92 17.34 9.05 12.83
N GLN A 93 17.21 7.97 13.59
CA GLN A 93 17.82 6.68 13.27
C GLN A 93 16.75 5.64 12.95
N GLN A 94 17.06 4.71 12.06
CA GLN A 94 16.38 3.43 11.92
C GLN A 94 17.26 2.36 12.57
N PRO A 95 16.89 1.84 13.75
CA PRO A 95 17.59 0.71 14.37
C PRO A 95 17.52 -0.55 13.52
N MET A 96 18.54 -1.40 13.62
CA MET A 96 18.50 -2.79 13.14
C MET A 96 17.68 -3.63 14.13
N PRO A 97 16.53 -4.24 13.77
CA PRO A 97 15.66 -4.87 14.77
C PRO A 97 16.29 -6.05 15.54
N MET A 98 17.29 -6.72 14.97
CA MET A 98 18.02 -7.86 15.55
C MET A 98 19.17 -7.45 16.46
N GLU A 99 19.66 -6.22 16.31
CA GLU A 99 20.79 -5.61 17.02
C GLU A 99 20.44 -4.13 17.26
N HIS A 100 19.44 -3.86 18.10
CA HIS A 100 18.73 -2.57 18.15
C HIS A 100 19.56 -1.38 18.61
N LYS A 101 20.77 -1.62 19.12
CA LYS A 101 21.77 -0.59 19.42
C LYS A 101 22.51 -0.08 18.18
N GLN A 102 22.50 -0.84 17.09
CA GLN A 102 23.04 -0.44 15.79
C GLN A 102 21.94 0.11 14.89
N SER A 103 22.30 1.01 13.97
CA SER A 103 21.35 1.63 13.05
C SER A 103 21.69 1.28 11.60
N ILE A 104 20.68 0.88 10.84
CA ILE A 104 20.80 0.61 9.39
C ILE A 104 20.80 1.90 8.59
N ALA A 105 20.09 2.93 9.07
CA ALA A 105 19.99 4.22 8.41
C ALA A 105 19.92 5.38 9.41
N SER A 106 20.48 6.51 9.00
CA SER A 106 20.42 7.81 9.66
C SER A 106 19.76 8.78 8.68
N TRP A 107 18.67 9.41 9.08
CA TRP A 107 17.79 10.12 8.13
C TRP A 107 17.40 11.51 8.60
N SER A 108 17.30 12.45 7.64
CA SER A 108 16.87 13.82 7.87
C SER A 108 15.35 13.93 7.95
N SER A 109 14.83 14.63 8.96
CA SER A 109 13.40 14.90 9.09
C SER A 109 13.04 16.20 8.38
N ALA A 110 12.03 16.14 7.51
CA ALA A 110 11.41 17.31 6.90
C ALA A 110 10.72 18.18 7.96
N SER A 111 10.86 19.49 7.80
CA SER A 111 10.08 20.52 8.50
C SER A 111 8.81 20.87 7.72
N THR A 112 7.89 21.61 8.35
CA THR A 112 6.73 22.21 7.65
C THR A 112 7.12 22.97 6.37
N SER A 113 8.24 23.71 6.37
CA SER A 113 8.70 24.47 5.19
C SER A 113 9.15 23.53 4.06
N ASP A 114 9.81 22.43 4.42
CA ASP A 114 10.25 21.42 3.46
C ASP A 114 9.04 20.72 2.81
N VAL A 115 8.00 20.43 3.59
CA VAL A 115 6.76 19.82 3.10
C VAL A 115 6.04 20.74 2.11
N ASN A 116 5.93 22.04 2.41
CA ASN A 116 5.35 23.01 1.47
C ASN A 116 6.16 23.08 0.17
N THR A 117 7.49 23.15 0.28
CA THR A 117 8.37 23.18 -0.90
C THR A 117 8.21 21.90 -1.74
N ALA A 118 8.04 20.74 -1.10
CA ALA A 118 7.79 19.47 -1.78
C ALA A 118 6.46 19.51 -2.54
N ILE A 119 5.39 19.98 -1.89
CA ILE A 119 4.07 20.14 -2.52
C ILE A 119 4.16 21.09 -3.73
N ASP A 120 4.75 22.26 -3.56
CA ASP A 120 4.86 23.27 -4.62
C ASP A 120 5.65 22.76 -5.82
N SER A 121 6.75 22.05 -5.58
CA SER A 121 7.60 21.49 -6.64
C SER A 121 6.91 20.34 -7.38
N ALA A 122 6.20 19.47 -6.65
CA ALA A 122 5.36 18.43 -7.24
C ALA A 122 4.27 19.04 -8.15
N LEU A 123 3.56 20.06 -7.66
CA LEU A 123 2.52 20.74 -8.42
C LEU A 123 3.09 21.44 -9.67
N ALA A 124 4.28 22.03 -9.58
CA ALA A 124 4.96 22.64 -10.72
C ALA A 124 5.29 21.62 -11.83
N ALA A 125 5.71 20.40 -11.46
CA ALA A 125 6.01 19.33 -12.42
C ALA A 125 4.78 18.63 -13.01
N LYS A 126 3.60 18.84 -12.41
CA LYS A 126 2.38 18.07 -12.72
C LYS A 126 1.97 18.14 -14.18
N SER A 127 1.98 19.34 -14.80
CA SER A 127 1.52 19.50 -16.17
C SER A 127 2.38 18.73 -17.16
N GLU A 128 3.71 18.84 -17.02
CA GLU A 128 4.65 18.13 -17.90
C GLU A 128 4.55 16.61 -17.73
N TRP A 129 4.43 16.15 -16.48
CA TRP A 129 4.28 14.73 -16.18
C TRP A 129 2.96 14.13 -16.68
N ALA A 130 1.86 14.85 -16.50
CA ALA A 130 0.54 14.44 -16.98
C ALA A 130 0.47 14.40 -18.52
N ASP A 131 1.15 15.34 -19.18
CA ASP A 131 1.21 15.45 -20.64
C ASP A 131 2.14 14.42 -21.30
N LEU A 132 3.04 13.81 -20.53
CA LEU A 132 3.93 12.78 -21.05
C LEU A 132 3.10 11.59 -21.57
N PRO A 133 3.37 11.05 -22.78
CA PRO A 133 2.65 9.88 -23.29
C PRO A 133 2.69 8.72 -22.30
N PHE A 134 1.59 7.95 -22.23
CA PHE A 134 1.51 6.81 -21.32
C PHE A 134 2.66 5.81 -21.53
N SER A 135 3.07 5.56 -22.78
CA SER A 135 4.21 4.67 -23.08
C SER A 135 5.51 5.11 -22.41
N ASP A 136 5.75 6.42 -22.35
CA ASP A 136 6.98 6.98 -21.81
C ASP A 136 6.92 6.97 -20.28
N ARG A 137 5.75 7.26 -19.69
CA ARG A 137 5.53 7.03 -18.24
C ARG A 137 5.72 5.56 -17.88
N ALA A 138 5.09 4.65 -18.63
CA ALA A 138 5.17 3.22 -18.41
C ALA A 138 6.60 2.67 -18.51
N ALA A 139 7.39 3.16 -19.46
CA ALA A 139 8.79 2.75 -19.65
C ALA A 139 9.64 2.97 -18.39
N ILE A 140 9.39 4.04 -17.62
CA ILE A 140 10.08 4.30 -16.35
C ILE A 140 9.81 3.19 -15.35
N PHE A 141 8.55 2.80 -15.15
CA PHE A 141 8.19 1.77 -14.17
C PHE A 141 8.60 0.37 -14.62
N LEU A 142 8.54 0.08 -15.93
CA LEU A 142 9.08 -1.17 -16.49
C LEU A 142 10.60 -1.26 -16.30
N LYS A 143 11.34 -0.17 -16.54
CA LYS A 143 12.78 -0.12 -16.29
C LYS A 143 13.10 -0.26 -14.79
N ALA A 144 12.33 0.38 -13.91
CA ALA A 144 12.48 0.22 -12.46
C ALA A 144 12.28 -1.24 -12.04
N ALA A 145 11.31 -1.94 -12.64
CA ALA A 145 11.08 -3.36 -12.39
C ALA A 145 12.32 -4.20 -12.79
N ASP A 146 12.91 -3.95 -13.96
CA ASP A 146 14.12 -4.68 -14.39
C ASP A 146 15.36 -4.35 -13.54
N LEU A 147 15.46 -3.10 -13.06
CA LEU A 147 16.51 -2.70 -12.12
C LEU A 147 16.39 -3.45 -10.79
N VAL A 148 15.17 -3.61 -10.25
CA VAL A 148 14.91 -4.42 -9.05
C VAL A 148 15.16 -5.91 -9.32
N ALA A 149 14.68 -6.44 -10.45
CA ALA A 149 14.80 -7.86 -10.78
C ALA A 149 16.27 -8.30 -10.97
N GLY A 150 17.11 -7.43 -11.53
CA GLY A 150 18.51 -7.67 -11.83
C GLY A 150 19.47 -6.94 -10.89
N LYS A 151 19.88 -5.72 -11.29
CA LYS A 151 21.00 -4.97 -10.70
C LYS A 151 20.89 -4.82 -9.18
N TYR A 152 19.71 -4.52 -8.67
CA TYR A 152 19.49 -4.16 -7.27
C TYR A 152 18.78 -5.23 -6.43
N ARG A 153 18.52 -6.43 -6.98
CA ARG A 153 17.72 -7.46 -6.31
C ARG A 153 18.24 -7.77 -4.91
N TYR A 154 19.53 -8.11 -4.82
CA TYR A 154 20.12 -8.50 -3.54
C TYR A 154 20.34 -7.31 -2.60
N ASP A 155 20.54 -6.10 -3.13
CA ASP A 155 20.70 -4.89 -2.32
C ASP A 155 19.39 -4.48 -1.64
N ILE A 156 18.27 -4.49 -2.37
CA ILE A 156 16.96 -4.16 -1.80
C ILE A 156 16.52 -5.23 -0.81
N MET A 157 16.77 -6.51 -1.11
CA MET A 157 16.54 -7.59 -0.15
C MET A 157 17.40 -7.43 1.10
N ALA A 158 18.69 -7.12 0.98
CA ALA A 158 19.57 -6.91 2.13
C ALA A 158 19.08 -5.75 3.01
N ALA A 159 18.64 -4.64 2.40
CA ALA A 159 18.07 -3.51 3.13
C ALA A 159 16.78 -3.88 3.87
N THR A 160 15.93 -4.70 3.25
CA THR A 160 14.69 -5.19 3.87
C THR A 160 14.95 -6.23 4.96
N MET A 161 15.87 -7.18 4.75
CA MET A 161 16.24 -8.17 5.76
C MET A 161 16.83 -7.48 7.00
N LEU A 162 17.85 -6.63 6.81
CA LEU A 162 18.55 -6.00 7.92
C LEU A 162 17.74 -4.89 8.60
N GLY A 163 16.99 -4.10 7.81
CA GLY A 163 16.23 -2.96 8.32
C GLY A 163 14.83 -3.30 8.83
N GLN A 164 14.23 -4.40 8.37
CA GLN A 164 12.85 -4.78 8.72
C GLN A 164 12.74 -6.16 9.39
N GLY A 165 13.85 -6.90 9.57
CA GLY A 165 13.88 -8.18 10.30
C GLY A 165 13.41 -9.40 9.50
N LYS A 166 13.32 -9.29 8.16
CA LYS A 166 12.85 -10.39 7.29
C LYS A 166 13.93 -11.46 7.08
N ASN A 167 13.52 -12.72 7.03
CA ASN A 167 14.36 -13.78 6.46
C ASN A 167 14.40 -13.67 4.92
N ALA A 168 15.29 -14.43 4.28
CA ALA A 168 15.51 -14.35 2.83
C ALA A 168 14.23 -14.58 2.01
N TRP A 169 13.43 -15.59 2.36
CA TRP A 169 12.18 -15.87 1.66
C TRP A 169 11.16 -14.73 1.81
N GLN A 170 11.03 -14.16 3.01
CA GLN A 170 10.11 -13.05 3.26
C GLN A 170 10.55 -11.74 2.60
N ALA A 171 11.85 -11.51 2.45
CA ALA A 171 12.38 -10.36 1.71
C ALA A 171 12.23 -10.56 0.20
N GLU A 172 12.40 -11.78 -0.29
CA GLU A 172 12.29 -12.14 -1.70
C GLU A 172 10.87 -11.90 -2.24
N ILE A 173 9.87 -12.49 -1.58
CA ILE A 173 8.47 -12.38 -2.01
C ILE A 173 7.86 -10.99 -1.77
N ASP A 174 8.62 -10.05 -1.21
CA ASP A 174 8.22 -8.67 -0.93
C ASP A 174 9.09 -7.71 -1.76
N SER A 175 10.27 -7.39 -1.24
CA SER A 175 11.11 -6.31 -1.76
C SER A 175 11.60 -6.54 -3.20
N ALA A 176 11.74 -7.81 -3.61
CA ALA A 176 12.07 -8.18 -4.98
C ALA A 176 10.80 -8.46 -5.79
N ALA A 177 10.22 -9.66 -5.65
CA ALA A 177 9.21 -10.16 -6.57
C ALA A 177 7.91 -9.33 -6.58
N GLU A 178 7.36 -9.01 -5.41
CA GLU A 178 6.11 -8.25 -5.33
C GLU A 178 6.30 -6.79 -5.79
N THR A 179 7.46 -6.17 -5.52
CA THR A 179 7.82 -4.86 -6.10
C THR A 179 7.83 -4.91 -7.63
N VAL A 180 8.52 -5.90 -8.21
CA VAL A 180 8.61 -6.09 -9.67
C VAL A 180 7.21 -6.29 -10.27
N ASP A 181 6.40 -7.13 -9.62
CA ASP A 181 5.05 -7.42 -10.09
C ASP A 181 4.14 -6.20 -9.99
N PHE A 182 4.16 -5.41 -8.91
CA PHE A 182 3.38 -4.17 -8.83
C PHE A 182 3.71 -3.20 -9.96
N LEU A 183 4.99 -3.06 -10.30
CA LEU A 183 5.43 -2.17 -11.37
C LEU A 183 4.99 -2.69 -12.75
N ARG A 184 5.20 -3.98 -13.05
CA ARG A 184 4.85 -4.56 -14.35
C ARG A 184 3.34 -4.72 -14.54
N PHE A 185 2.64 -5.31 -13.57
CA PHE A 185 1.19 -5.46 -13.64
C PHE A 185 0.47 -4.11 -13.52
N GLY A 186 1.01 -3.15 -12.77
CA GLY A 186 0.48 -1.78 -12.74
C GLY A 186 0.43 -1.16 -14.13
N VAL A 187 1.52 -1.28 -14.91
CA VAL A 187 1.58 -0.83 -16.31
C VAL A 187 0.57 -1.58 -17.19
N LYS A 188 0.45 -2.90 -17.03
CA LYS A 188 -0.57 -3.71 -17.73
C LYS A 188 -1.99 -3.22 -17.46
N TYR A 189 -2.35 -3.06 -16.19
CA TYR A 189 -3.68 -2.62 -15.79
C TYR A 189 -3.98 -1.18 -16.20
N ALA A 190 -2.97 -0.30 -16.23
CA ALA A 190 -3.14 1.05 -16.75
C ALA A 190 -3.45 1.05 -18.26
N GLN A 191 -2.73 0.23 -19.05
CA GLN A 191 -3.00 0.09 -20.48
C GLN A 191 -4.42 -0.47 -20.73
N GLU A 192 -4.81 -1.50 -19.99
CA GLU A 192 -6.16 -2.10 -20.07
C GLU A 192 -7.25 -1.10 -19.68
N LEU A 193 -7.04 -0.31 -18.63
CA LEU A 193 -7.98 0.72 -18.20
C LEU A 193 -8.14 1.82 -19.25
N TYR A 194 -7.03 2.33 -19.81
CA TYR A 194 -7.06 3.36 -20.86
C TYR A 194 -7.66 2.87 -22.18
N ALA A 195 -7.68 1.56 -22.44
CA ALA A 195 -8.29 0.99 -23.63
C ALA A 195 -9.83 0.92 -23.55
N GLN A 196 -10.43 1.10 -22.37
CA GLN A 196 -11.89 1.11 -22.22
C GLN A 196 -12.48 2.38 -22.84
N GLN A 197 -13.36 2.24 -23.83
CA GLN A 197 -14.01 3.35 -24.55
C GLN A 197 -15.52 3.05 -24.73
N PRO A 198 -16.36 4.07 -25.01
CA PRO A 198 -17.77 3.84 -25.31
C PRO A 198 -17.96 2.84 -26.46
N GLU A 199 -18.78 1.81 -26.24
CA GLU A 199 -19.02 0.74 -27.21
C GLU A 199 -19.88 1.18 -28.41
N HIS A 200 -20.59 2.31 -28.28
CA HIS A 200 -21.56 2.77 -29.27
C HIS A 200 -21.45 4.27 -29.57
N ASN A 201 -21.70 4.61 -30.84
CA ASN A 201 -21.82 5.96 -31.34
C ASN A 201 -23.05 6.04 -32.24
N SER A 202 -23.98 6.95 -31.93
CA SER A 202 -25.10 7.22 -32.83
C SER A 202 -24.60 7.77 -34.18
N PRO A 203 -25.36 7.61 -35.27
CA PRO A 203 -24.99 8.19 -36.56
C PRO A 203 -24.72 9.70 -36.46
N GLY A 204 -23.64 10.15 -37.11
CA GLY A 204 -23.28 11.57 -37.17
C GLY A 204 -22.56 12.14 -35.95
N MET A 205 -22.13 11.31 -34.99
CA MET A 205 -21.34 11.75 -33.84
C MET A 205 -20.24 10.76 -33.43
N TRP A 206 -19.29 11.22 -32.63
CA TRP A 206 -18.25 10.40 -32.01
C TRP A 206 -18.07 10.72 -30.53
N ASN A 207 -18.16 9.69 -29.70
CA ASN A 207 -17.94 9.70 -28.26
C ASN A 207 -16.57 9.09 -27.92
N ARG A 208 -15.85 9.73 -27.00
CA ARG A 208 -14.57 9.27 -26.46
C ARG A 208 -14.54 9.50 -24.96
N VAL A 209 -13.75 8.71 -24.24
CA VAL A 209 -13.49 8.93 -22.80
C VAL A 209 -11.99 9.13 -22.59
N GLU A 210 -11.65 10.19 -21.88
CA GLU A 210 -10.29 10.49 -21.46
C GLU A 210 -10.12 10.22 -19.95
N TYR A 211 -9.05 9.52 -19.59
CA TYR A 211 -8.70 9.20 -18.21
C TYR A 211 -7.62 10.16 -17.69
N ARG A 212 -8.03 11.37 -17.32
CA ARG A 212 -7.11 12.39 -16.81
C ARG A 212 -6.60 12.00 -15.42
N PRO A 213 -5.37 12.32 -15.01
CA PRO A 213 -4.98 12.24 -13.61
C PRO A 213 -5.89 13.11 -12.73
N LEU A 214 -5.87 12.88 -11.41
CA LEU A 214 -6.53 13.80 -10.48
C LEU A 214 -5.92 15.19 -10.60
N GLU A 215 -6.66 16.23 -10.26
CA GLU A 215 -6.08 17.55 -10.03
C GLU A 215 -5.18 17.53 -8.78
N GLY A 216 -4.39 18.58 -8.54
CA GLY A 216 -3.57 18.68 -7.34
C GLY A 216 -2.54 17.55 -7.14
N PHE A 217 -2.35 17.09 -5.90
CA PHE A 217 -1.36 16.05 -5.56
C PHE A 217 -1.92 14.92 -4.69
N VAL A 218 -1.22 13.78 -4.72
CA VAL A 218 -1.51 12.59 -3.91
C VAL A 218 -0.56 12.52 -2.72
N TYR A 219 -1.09 12.21 -1.54
CA TYR A 219 -0.31 11.92 -0.34
C TYR A 219 -0.20 10.41 -0.14
N ALA A 220 1.02 9.87 -0.26
CA ALA A 220 1.29 8.45 -0.03
C ALA A 220 1.92 8.24 1.35
N ILE A 221 1.27 7.46 2.22
CA ILE A 221 1.82 7.05 3.52
C ILE A 221 2.04 5.53 3.52
N THR A 222 3.30 5.11 3.56
CA THR A 222 3.69 3.70 3.42
C THR A 222 4.06 3.07 4.77
N PRO A 223 3.78 1.78 4.99
CA PRO A 223 4.03 1.10 6.24
C PRO A 223 5.49 0.59 6.32
N PHE A 224 5.84 -0.11 7.40
CA PHE A 224 7.17 -0.73 7.53
C PHE A 224 7.24 -2.16 7.00
N ASN A 225 6.12 -2.87 6.92
CA ASN A 225 6.09 -4.32 6.86
C ASN A 225 6.35 -4.87 5.45
N PHE A 226 6.13 -4.09 4.40
CA PHE A 226 6.40 -4.48 3.02
C PHE A 226 7.04 -3.31 2.25
N THR A 227 8.22 -3.58 1.67
CA THR A 227 8.88 -2.65 0.75
C THR A 227 8.12 -2.55 -0.58
N ALA A 228 7.47 -3.62 -1.02
CA ALA A 228 6.61 -3.62 -2.19
C ALA A 228 5.40 -2.69 -2.06
N ILE A 229 4.77 -2.64 -0.89
CA ILE A 229 3.72 -1.65 -0.59
C ILE A 229 4.29 -0.23 -0.68
N ALA A 230 5.53 -0.04 -0.21
CA ALA A 230 6.21 1.25 -0.32
C ALA A 230 6.54 1.65 -1.78
N ALA A 231 6.64 0.68 -2.69
CA ALA A 231 6.70 0.93 -4.14
C ALA A 231 5.33 1.24 -4.72
N ASN A 232 4.32 0.42 -4.44
CA ASN A 232 2.99 0.53 -5.03
C ASN A 232 2.31 1.86 -4.69
N LEU A 233 2.31 2.27 -3.42
CA LEU A 233 1.55 3.42 -2.96
C LEU A 233 1.89 4.74 -3.67
N PRO A 234 3.17 5.11 -3.84
CA PRO A 234 3.54 6.29 -4.61
C PRO A 234 3.59 6.02 -6.13
N CYS A 235 3.95 4.82 -6.59
CA CYS A 235 4.11 4.57 -8.03
C CYS A 235 2.79 4.41 -8.77
N ALA A 236 1.77 3.78 -8.17
CA ALA A 236 0.46 3.61 -8.79
C ALA A 236 -0.18 4.96 -9.21
N PRO A 237 -0.32 5.97 -8.33
CA PRO A 237 -0.80 7.28 -8.75
C PRO A 237 0.14 7.97 -9.74
N ALA A 238 1.46 7.85 -9.56
CA ALA A 238 2.44 8.47 -10.47
C ALA A 238 2.32 7.93 -11.90
N LEU A 239 2.17 6.61 -12.07
CA LEU A 239 1.93 5.96 -13.35
C LEU A 239 0.72 6.54 -14.10
N MET A 240 -0.34 6.85 -13.34
CA MET A 240 -1.57 7.44 -13.88
C MET A 240 -1.46 8.94 -14.20
N GLY A 241 -0.26 9.54 -14.06
CA GLY A 241 0.01 10.95 -14.37
C GLY A 241 -0.12 11.89 -13.17
N ASN A 242 -0.25 11.37 -11.95
CA ASN A 242 -0.31 12.20 -10.74
C ASN A 242 1.10 12.52 -10.23
N VAL A 243 1.18 13.54 -9.36
CA VAL A 243 2.39 13.86 -8.60
C VAL A 243 2.13 13.56 -7.12
N VAL A 244 3.19 13.20 -6.40
CA VAL A 244 3.06 12.51 -5.11
C VAL A 244 3.99 13.10 -4.06
N VAL A 245 3.45 13.32 -2.86
CA VAL A 245 4.22 13.52 -1.63
C VAL A 245 4.25 12.19 -0.90
N TRP A 246 5.42 11.56 -0.81
CA TRP A 246 5.59 10.25 -0.18
C TRP A 246 6.23 10.38 1.20
N LYS A 247 5.48 9.99 2.23
CA LYS A 247 5.97 9.88 3.61
C LYS A 247 6.29 8.42 3.96
N PRO A 248 7.56 7.99 3.91
CA PRO A 248 7.96 6.62 4.24
C PRO A 248 7.82 6.31 5.74
N SER A 249 7.76 5.02 6.09
CA SER A 249 7.86 4.59 7.48
C SER A 249 9.28 4.78 8.01
N PRO A 250 9.47 5.33 9.23
CA PRO A 250 10.78 5.41 9.88
C PRO A 250 11.49 4.06 10.04
N SER A 251 10.73 2.96 10.11
CA SER A 251 11.26 1.60 10.29
C SER A 251 11.53 0.85 8.97
N ALA A 252 11.40 1.50 7.82
CA ALA A 252 11.75 0.96 6.51
C ALA A 252 12.54 1.98 5.67
N MET A 253 13.26 2.89 6.32
CA MET A 253 13.91 4.02 5.66
C MET A 253 15.00 3.58 4.67
N ALA A 254 15.84 2.61 5.05
CA ALA A 254 16.93 2.12 4.19
C ALA A 254 16.42 1.52 2.87
N SER A 255 15.43 0.63 2.93
CA SER A 255 14.86 -0.02 1.74
C SER A 255 14.05 0.97 0.90
N ASN A 256 13.27 1.85 1.53
CA ASN A 256 12.48 2.87 0.84
C ASN A 256 13.36 3.93 0.16
N TRP A 257 14.50 4.28 0.75
CA TRP A 257 15.46 5.19 0.13
C TRP A 257 16.12 4.57 -1.09
N LEU A 258 16.57 3.31 -1.00
CA LEU A 258 17.12 2.60 -2.15
C LEU A 258 16.08 2.46 -3.27
N LEU A 259 14.84 2.13 -2.93
CA LEU A 259 13.73 2.10 -3.89
C LEU A 259 13.53 3.45 -4.59
N TYR A 260 13.55 4.55 -3.85
CA TYR A 260 13.47 5.89 -4.44
C TYR A 260 14.64 6.16 -5.41
N GLN A 261 15.86 5.78 -5.06
CA GLN A 261 17.04 5.91 -5.92
C GLN A 261 16.90 5.07 -7.20
N ILE A 262 16.33 3.87 -7.11
CA ILE A 262 16.04 3.03 -8.27
C ILE A 262 15.04 3.72 -9.22
N LEU A 263 14.00 4.37 -8.68
CA LEU A 263 13.05 5.13 -9.50
C LEU A 263 13.72 6.30 -10.23
N LEU A 264 14.63 7.02 -9.56
CA LEU A 264 15.40 8.08 -10.19
C LEU A 264 16.31 7.55 -11.30
N GLU A 265 17.02 6.43 -11.08
CA GLU A 265 17.84 5.78 -12.12
C GLU A 265 16.99 5.26 -13.29
N ALA A 266 15.75 4.82 -13.00
CA ALA A 266 14.80 4.42 -14.02
C ALA A 266 14.30 5.60 -14.90
N GLY A 267 14.57 6.84 -14.49
CA GLY A 267 14.22 8.03 -15.25
C GLY A 267 12.99 8.77 -14.72
N LEU A 268 12.53 8.47 -13.51
CA LEU A 268 11.48 9.26 -12.86
C LEU A 268 11.96 10.72 -12.72
N PRO A 269 11.21 11.71 -13.24
CA PRO A 269 11.56 13.11 -13.01
C PRO A 269 11.54 13.41 -11.51
N ARG A 270 12.59 14.10 -11.04
CA ARG A 270 12.87 14.26 -9.59
C ARG A 270 11.74 14.92 -8.81
N ASP A 271 10.88 15.68 -9.49
CA ASP A 271 9.78 16.39 -8.86
C ASP A 271 8.44 15.64 -8.85
N VAL A 272 8.33 14.49 -9.52
CA VAL A 272 7.07 13.72 -9.61
C VAL A 272 6.73 13.02 -8.31
N ILE A 273 7.72 12.44 -7.63
CA ILE A 273 7.58 11.84 -6.30
C ILE A 273 8.56 12.53 -5.37
N GLN A 274 8.05 13.19 -4.34
CA GLN A 274 8.84 13.86 -3.30
C GLN A 274 8.99 12.91 -2.11
N PHE A 275 10.23 12.56 -1.76
CA PHE A 275 10.53 11.67 -0.63
C PHE A 275 10.67 12.50 0.65
N VAL A 276 9.64 12.48 1.49
CA VAL A 276 9.48 13.40 2.63
C VAL A 276 9.40 12.62 3.95
N PRO A 277 10.53 12.08 4.45
CA PRO A 277 10.58 11.47 5.78
C PRO A 277 10.50 12.56 6.86
N GLY A 278 9.85 12.25 7.99
CA GLY A 278 9.71 13.20 9.09
C GLY A 278 8.59 12.85 10.06
N ASP A 279 8.26 13.81 10.92
CA ASP A 279 7.17 13.68 11.89
C ASP A 279 5.83 13.51 11.18
N ALA A 280 5.16 12.39 11.43
CA ALA A 280 3.94 12.05 10.70
C ALA A 280 2.79 13.02 10.99
N VAL A 281 2.73 13.61 12.18
CA VAL A 281 1.67 14.57 12.57
C VAL A 281 1.92 15.90 11.88
N GLU A 282 3.15 16.42 11.91
CA GLU A 282 3.53 17.69 11.29
C GLU A 282 3.38 17.65 9.76
N ILE A 283 3.86 16.59 9.12
CA ILE A 283 3.75 16.41 7.66
C ILE A 283 2.27 16.33 7.26
N THR A 284 1.50 15.46 7.94
CA THR A 284 0.07 15.27 7.63
C THR A 284 -0.72 16.55 7.85
N LYS A 285 -0.44 17.30 8.93
CA LYS A 285 -1.10 18.59 9.19
C LYS A 285 -0.87 19.56 8.03
N THR A 286 0.37 19.67 7.55
CA THR A 286 0.74 20.54 6.43
C THR A 286 0.05 20.09 5.14
N VAL A 287 0.11 18.80 4.83
CA VAL A 287 -0.53 18.22 3.62
C VAL A 287 -2.04 18.44 3.62
N LEU A 288 -2.74 18.12 4.71
CA LEU A 288 -4.20 18.21 4.79
C LEU A 288 -4.71 19.66 4.89
N ALA A 289 -3.84 20.62 5.18
CA ALA A 289 -4.15 22.05 5.12
C ALA A 289 -4.11 22.62 3.69
N HIS A 290 -3.50 21.91 2.74
CA HIS A 290 -3.27 22.42 1.39
C HIS A 290 -4.51 22.24 0.49
N PRO A 291 -4.96 23.28 -0.26
CA PRO A 291 -6.18 23.21 -1.07
C PRO A 291 -6.08 22.28 -2.29
N GLU A 292 -4.87 21.99 -2.76
CA GLU A 292 -4.58 21.04 -3.86
C GLU A 292 -4.49 19.57 -3.40
N PHE A 293 -4.68 19.28 -2.11
CA PHE A 293 -4.72 17.89 -1.65
C PHE A 293 -5.88 17.16 -2.31
N SER A 294 -5.58 16.09 -3.06
CA SER A 294 -6.58 15.44 -3.94
C SER A 294 -6.75 13.95 -3.69
N SER A 295 -5.80 13.28 -3.04
CA SER A 295 -6.00 11.89 -2.62
C SER A 295 -5.05 11.48 -1.51
N LEU A 296 -5.53 10.63 -0.61
CA LEU A 296 -4.71 9.86 0.33
C LEU A 296 -4.59 8.43 -0.21
N HIS A 297 -3.35 7.94 -0.38
CA HIS A 297 -3.06 6.52 -0.58
C HIS A 297 -2.29 5.99 0.63
N TYR A 298 -2.94 5.14 1.42
CA TYR A 298 -2.50 4.82 2.77
C TYR A 298 -2.38 3.32 3.01
N THR A 299 -1.32 2.92 3.72
CA THR A 299 -1.32 1.66 4.44
C THR A 299 -0.73 1.84 5.83
N GLY A 300 -1.41 1.33 6.85
CA GLY A 300 -1.00 1.48 8.25
C GLY A 300 -2.10 1.09 9.24
N SER A 301 -2.08 1.65 10.44
CA SER A 301 -3.02 1.26 11.49
C SER A 301 -4.43 1.80 11.25
N THR A 302 -5.42 1.00 11.65
CA THR A 302 -6.85 1.34 11.57
C THR A 302 -7.20 2.63 12.30
N ALA A 303 -6.59 2.85 13.48
CA ALA A 303 -6.83 4.05 14.28
C ALA A 303 -6.37 5.33 13.56
N VAL A 304 -5.17 5.32 12.97
CA VAL A 304 -4.65 6.45 12.20
C VAL A 304 -5.47 6.68 10.94
N PHE A 305 -5.84 5.61 10.21
CA PHE A 305 -6.67 5.75 9.02
C PHE A 305 -8.02 6.40 9.31
N ARG A 306 -8.73 5.97 10.38
CA ARG A 306 -9.98 6.60 10.82
C ARG A 306 -9.83 8.08 11.14
N GLN A 307 -8.73 8.45 11.82
CA GLN A 307 -8.44 9.84 12.13
C GLN A 307 -8.22 10.66 10.85
N LEU A 308 -7.42 10.16 9.91
CA LEU A 308 -7.18 10.80 8.62
C LEU A 308 -8.48 10.96 7.83
N TYR A 309 -9.29 9.89 7.76
CA TYR A 309 -10.57 9.89 7.08
C TYR A 309 -11.50 11.00 7.63
N GLY A 310 -11.59 11.11 8.95
CA GLY A 310 -12.36 12.17 9.61
C GLY A 310 -11.80 13.58 9.38
N GLN A 311 -10.46 13.74 9.39
CA GLN A 311 -9.80 15.02 9.11
C GLN A 311 -10.07 15.50 7.67
N ILE A 312 -9.96 14.58 6.70
CA ILE A 312 -10.26 14.86 5.29
C ILE A 312 -11.74 15.19 5.11
N GLY A 313 -12.64 14.45 5.76
CA GLY A 313 -14.08 14.73 5.75
C GLY A 313 -14.41 16.13 6.27
N ARG A 314 -13.79 16.56 7.38
CA ARG A 314 -13.96 17.93 7.89
C ARG A 314 -13.45 18.98 6.91
N GLY A 315 -12.24 18.80 6.36
CA GLY A 315 -11.71 19.72 5.36
C GLY A 315 -12.56 19.83 4.09
N THR A 316 -13.17 18.71 3.70
CA THR A 316 -14.12 18.67 2.59
C THR A 316 -15.38 19.46 2.92
N ALA A 317 -15.97 19.26 4.10
CA ALA A 317 -17.16 19.98 4.54
C ALA A 317 -16.94 21.49 4.68
N GLU A 318 -15.72 21.90 5.03
CA GLU A 318 -15.29 23.30 5.12
C GLU A 318 -15.02 23.95 3.75
N GLY A 319 -15.05 23.18 2.66
CA GLY A 319 -14.72 23.69 1.32
C GLY A 319 -13.23 23.97 1.11
N ARG A 320 -12.34 23.34 1.89
CA ARG A 320 -10.89 23.58 1.81
C ARG A 320 -10.27 23.12 0.49
N TYR A 321 -10.72 21.98 -0.04
CA TYR A 321 -10.09 21.31 -1.16
C TYR A 321 -10.75 21.69 -2.48
N LYS A 322 -9.95 21.88 -3.54
CA LYS A 322 -10.46 22.19 -4.89
C LYS A 322 -11.32 21.06 -5.47
N SER A 323 -10.95 19.82 -5.15
CA SER A 323 -11.66 18.60 -5.54
C SER A 323 -11.96 17.77 -4.29
N TYR A 324 -12.99 16.93 -4.35
CA TYR A 324 -13.27 15.95 -3.29
C TYR A 324 -12.10 14.96 -3.18
N PRO A 325 -11.32 14.95 -2.09
CA PRO A 325 -10.16 14.08 -2.02
C PRO A 325 -10.56 12.62 -1.99
N ARG A 326 -9.88 11.80 -2.79
CA ARG A 326 -10.11 10.36 -2.82
C ARG A 326 -9.32 9.68 -1.72
N ILE A 327 -10.00 8.91 -0.88
CA ILE A 327 -9.36 8.19 0.22
C ILE A 327 -9.25 6.72 -0.20
N VAL A 328 -8.01 6.25 -0.34
CA VAL A 328 -7.66 4.87 -0.69
C VAL A 328 -6.79 4.34 0.44
N GLY A 329 -7.23 3.28 1.10
CA GLY A 329 -6.49 2.79 2.25
C GLY A 329 -6.65 1.31 2.52
N GLU A 330 -5.55 0.71 2.94
CA GLU A 330 -5.50 -0.61 3.54
C GLU A 330 -5.05 -0.48 4.99
N THR A 331 -5.67 -1.25 5.88
CA THR A 331 -5.34 -1.23 7.30
C THR A 331 -5.06 -2.65 7.79
N GLY A 332 -5.18 -2.85 9.10
CA GLY A 332 -4.91 -4.14 9.72
C GLY A 332 -6.01 -5.18 9.51
N GLY A 333 -5.79 -6.33 10.15
CA GLY A 333 -6.69 -7.46 10.14
C GLY A 333 -6.61 -8.30 11.41
N LYS A 334 -7.68 -9.05 11.68
CA LYS A 334 -7.68 -10.14 12.67
C LYS A 334 -8.04 -11.46 11.99
N ASN A 335 -7.13 -11.88 11.13
CA ASN A 335 -7.36 -12.96 10.16
C ASN A 335 -7.54 -14.30 10.85
N PHE A 336 -8.33 -15.17 10.22
CA PHE A 336 -8.73 -16.44 10.79
C PHE A 336 -8.37 -17.65 9.93
N HIS A 337 -8.11 -18.78 10.59
CA HIS A 337 -8.23 -20.11 10.01
C HIS A 337 -9.43 -20.82 10.65
N LEU A 338 -10.34 -21.35 9.84
CA LEU A 338 -11.42 -22.23 10.27
C LEU A 338 -11.14 -23.65 9.78
N VAL A 339 -11.23 -24.61 10.68
CA VAL A 339 -10.93 -26.01 10.38
C VAL A 339 -12.20 -26.82 10.55
N HIS A 340 -12.61 -27.52 9.49
CA HIS A 340 -13.68 -28.51 9.53
C HIS A 340 -13.11 -29.87 9.97
N ASN A 341 -13.93 -30.75 10.54
CA ASN A 341 -13.46 -32.05 11.02
C ASN A 341 -12.94 -32.99 9.91
N THR A 342 -13.30 -32.74 8.65
CA THR A 342 -12.76 -33.45 7.48
C THR A 342 -11.40 -32.90 6.99
N ALA A 343 -10.83 -31.89 7.64
CA ALA A 343 -9.60 -31.26 7.18
C ALA A 343 -8.42 -32.23 7.20
N ASP A 344 -7.49 -32.06 6.25
CA ASP A 344 -6.16 -32.64 6.38
C ASP A 344 -5.42 -31.92 7.54
N ILE A 345 -5.28 -32.63 8.66
CA ILE A 345 -4.67 -32.10 9.89
C ILE A 345 -3.22 -31.67 9.64
N HIS A 346 -2.44 -32.45 8.91
CA HIS A 346 -1.03 -32.12 8.66
C HIS A 346 -0.92 -30.84 7.82
N ASN A 347 -1.66 -30.76 6.71
CA ASN A 347 -1.70 -29.55 5.89
C ASN A 347 -2.17 -28.32 6.69
N THR A 348 -3.17 -28.50 7.55
CA THR A 348 -3.73 -27.45 8.40
C THR A 348 -2.71 -26.93 9.40
N VAL A 349 -1.97 -27.82 10.07
CA VAL A 349 -0.91 -27.47 11.04
C VAL A 349 0.18 -26.65 10.35
N ILE A 350 0.74 -27.16 9.24
CA ILE A 350 1.83 -26.49 8.52
C ILE A 350 1.40 -25.09 8.02
N ASN A 351 0.20 -24.98 7.44
CA ASN A 351 -0.30 -23.69 6.96
C ASN A 351 -0.63 -22.74 8.10
N THR A 352 -1.12 -23.22 9.24
CA THR A 352 -1.42 -22.38 10.40
C THR A 352 -0.15 -21.81 11.03
N VAL A 353 0.88 -22.64 11.21
CA VAL A 353 2.19 -22.20 11.72
C VAL A 353 2.82 -21.17 10.78
N ARG A 354 2.83 -21.44 9.46
CA ARG A 354 3.34 -20.46 8.47
C ARG A 354 2.50 -19.19 8.45
N GLY A 355 1.17 -19.31 8.43
CA GLY A 355 0.25 -18.18 8.41
C GLY A 355 0.39 -17.26 9.62
N ALA A 356 0.61 -17.83 10.81
CA ALA A 356 0.76 -17.09 12.05
C ALA A 356 2.15 -16.48 12.25
N PHE A 357 3.22 -17.18 11.83
CA PHE A 357 4.58 -16.87 12.29
C PHE A 357 5.58 -16.50 11.19
N GLU A 358 5.25 -16.67 9.91
CA GLU A 358 6.06 -16.07 8.85
C GLU A 358 6.16 -14.56 9.05
N TYR A 359 7.38 -14.03 8.95
CA TYR A 359 7.67 -12.64 9.28
C TYR A 359 7.15 -12.22 10.67
N GLN A 360 7.23 -13.13 11.64
CA GLN A 360 6.90 -12.89 13.05
C GLN A 360 5.45 -12.42 13.21
N GLY A 361 4.54 -12.83 12.32
CA GLY A 361 3.15 -12.38 12.35
C GLY A 361 2.96 -10.89 12.03
N GLN A 362 3.98 -10.21 11.47
CA GLN A 362 3.95 -8.79 11.12
C GLN A 362 3.41 -8.55 9.70
N LYS A 363 2.48 -9.39 9.25
CA LYS A 363 1.72 -9.21 8.01
C LYS A 363 0.31 -8.76 8.38
N CYS A 364 -0.26 -7.84 7.62
CA CYS A 364 -1.69 -7.50 7.76
C CYS A 364 -2.58 -8.73 7.58
N SER A 365 -2.14 -9.73 6.80
CA SER A 365 -2.81 -11.01 6.53
C SER A 365 -2.38 -12.17 7.43
N ALA A 366 -1.54 -11.94 8.45
CA ALA A 366 -1.09 -12.99 9.35
C ALA A 366 -2.27 -13.64 10.09
N THR A 367 -2.26 -14.97 10.21
CA THR A 367 -3.27 -15.72 10.94
C THR A 367 -3.10 -15.46 12.44
N SER A 368 -4.06 -14.77 13.06
CA SER A 368 -3.96 -14.42 14.48
C SER A 368 -5.07 -15.05 15.32
N ARG A 369 -6.05 -15.67 14.69
CA ARG A 369 -7.05 -16.51 15.37
C ARG A 369 -7.30 -17.79 14.57
N ALA A 370 -7.56 -18.89 15.24
CA ALA A 370 -7.96 -20.12 14.56
C ALA A 370 -9.05 -20.87 15.32
N TYR A 371 -9.84 -21.62 14.57
CA TYR A 371 -11.05 -22.30 15.02
C TYR A 371 -10.93 -23.78 14.68
N PHE A 372 -10.70 -24.62 15.69
CA PHE A 372 -10.48 -26.06 15.51
C PHE A 372 -11.65 -26.86 16.08
N PRO A 373 -12.09 -27.94 15.42
CA PRO A 373 -13.17 -28.79 15.92
C PRO A 373 -12.65 -29.68 17.05
N ALA A 374 -13.45 -29.83 18.11
CA ALA A 374 -13.13 -30.66 19.27
C ALA A 374 -12.79 -32.11 18.88
N SER A 375 -13.48 -32.68 17.89
CA SER A 375 -13.25 -34.05 17.39
C SER A 375 -11.84 -34.33 16.89
N THR A 376 -11.08 -33.31 16.47
CA THR A 376 -9.71 -33.46 15.94
C THR A 376 -8.65 -32.79 16.81
N TRP A 377 -9.05 -32.14 17.90
CA TRP A 377 -8.16 -31.27 18.67
C TRP A 377 -7.05 -32.03 19.39
N GLU A 378 -7.34 -33.18 19.99
CA GLU A 378 -6.35 -34.00 20.70
C GLU A 378 -5.23 -34.50 19.76
N GLN A 379 -5.55 -34.73 18.49
CA GLN A 379 -4.56 -35.07 17.47
C GLN A 379 -3.79 -33.84 16.96
N THR A 380 -4.47 -32.69 16.84
CA THR A 380 -3.90 -31.47 16.24
C THR A 380 -2.97 -30.72 17.20
N LYS A 381 -3.36 -30.59 18.48
CA LYS A 381 -2.60 -29.84 19.51
C LYS A 381 -1.12 -30.23 19.58
N PRO A 382 -0.73 -31.52 19.72
CA PRO A 382 0.67 -31.90 19.80
C PRO A 382 1.46 -31.54 18.53
N LEU A 383 0.85 -31.66 17.35
CA LEU A 383 1.51 -31.34 16.08
C LEU A 383 1.80 -29.84 15.94
N LEU A 384 0.88 -28.97 16.37
CA LEU A 384 1.11 -27.52 16.43
C LEU A 384 2.29 -27.19 17.37
N VAL A 385 2.31 -27.78 18.56
CA VAL A 385 3.37 -27.57 19.55
C VAL A 385 4.73 -28.04 19.02
N GLU A 386 4.77 -29.23 18.41
CA GLU A 386 5.99 -29.80 17.84
C GLU A 386 6.53 -28.92 16.71
N GLU A 387 5.67 -28.50 15.79
CA GLU A 387 6.09 -27.71 14.63
C GLU A 387 6.59 -26.33 15.04
N VAL A 388 5.96 -25.68 16.02
CA VAL A 388 6.44 -24.41 16.58
C VAL A 388 7.80 -24.58 17.27
N LYS A 389 8.03 -25.68 18.00
CA LYS A 389 9.32 -25.95 18.67
C LYS A 389 10.48 -26.17 17.69
N LYS A 390 10.21 -26.57 16.44
CA LYS A 390 11.25 -26.71 15.40
C LYS A 390 11.73 -25.37 14.85
N LEU A 391 10.96 -24.29 15.05
CA LEU A 391 11.29 -22.99 14.47
C LEU A 391 12.52 -22.39 15.14
N LYS A 392 13.55 -22.11 14.34
CA LYS A 392 14.73 -21.38 14.79
C LYS A 392 14.47 -19.88 14.82
N ILE A 393 14.98 -19.23 15.87
CA ILE A 393 14.80 -17.80 16.15
C ILE A 393 16.18 -17.15 16.16
N GLY A 394 16.33 -16.03 15.44
CA GLY A 394 17.56 -15.24 15.46
C GLY A 394 17.64 -14.25 14.30
N GLY A 395 18.79 -13.60 14.16
CA GLY A 395 19.04 -12.62 13.10
C GLY A 395 18.94 -13.22 11.68
N PRO A 396 18.51 -12.43 10.68
CA PRO A 396 18.27 -12.92 9.32
C PRO A 396 19.55 -13.23 8.53
N GLU A 397 20.73 -12.87 9.05
CA GLU A 397 22.03 -13.21 8.49
C GLU A 397 22.33 -14.72 8.60
N ASP A 398 21.78 -15.41 9.61
CA ASP A 398 21.68 -16.87 9.59
C ASP A 398 20.38 -17.30 8.90
N PHE A 399 20.51 -17.73 7.65
CA PHE A 399 19.43 -18.26 6.81
C PHE A 399 18.71 -19.50 7.40
N SER A 400 19.23 -20.12 8.47
CA SER A 400 18.52 -21.20 9.15
C SER A 400 17.40 -20.71 10.07
N ASN A 401 17.39 -19.41 10.41
CA ASN A 401 16.35 -18.80 11.23
C ASN A 401 15.05 -18.58 10.44
N PHE A 402 13.96 -19.10 10.97
CA PHE A 402 12.63 -18.87 10.43
C PHE A 402 12.00 -17.60 11.03
N ILE A 403 12.24 -17.37 12.31
CA ILE A 403 11.73 -16.25 13.10
C ILE A 403 12.86 -15.23 13.32
N GLY A 404 12.64 -14.01 12.85
CA GLY A 404 13.46 -12.83 13.16
C GLY A 404 12.94 -12.04 14.35
N PRO A 405 13.49 -10.83 14.58
CA PRO A 405 12.97 -9.85 15.53
C PRO A 405 11.70 -9.15 15.02
N VAL A 406 10.86 -8.64 15.94
CA VAL A 406 9.81 -7.68 15.60
C VAL A 406 10.39 -6.30 15.32
N ILE A 407 9.67 -5.44 14.61
CA ILE A 407 10.25 -4.29 13.89
C ILE A 407 10.94 -3.24 14.78
N HIS A 408 10.42 -2.94 15.97
CA HIS A 408 10.91 -1.84 16.81
C HIS A 408 10.45 -1.98 18.26
N GLN A 409 11.04 -1.21 19.18
CA GLN A 409 10.75 -1.20 20.61
C GLN A 409 9.25 -1.12 20.93
N GLN A 410 8.48 -0.23 20.29
CA GLN A 410 7.04 -0.11 20.58
C GLN A 410 6.25 -1.39 20.27
N SER A 411 6.67 -2.17 19.26
CA SER A 411 6.05 -3.46 18.92
C SER A 411 6.48 -4.50 19.94
N PHE A 412 7.76 -4.52 20.32
CA PHE A 412 8.27 -5.38 21.38
C PHE A 412 7.50 -5.16 22.68
N ASP A 413 7.43 -3.92 23.17
CA ASP A 413 6.75 -3.56 24.42
C ASP A 413 5.27 -3.95 24.41
N LYS A 414 4.59 -3.72 23.28
CA LYS A 414 3.18 -4.10 23.13
C LYS A 414 2.99 -5.62 23.24
N LEU A 415 3.87 -6.39 22.60
CA LEU A 415 3.77 -7.84 22.52
C LEU A 415 4.26 -8.53 23.79
N SER A 416 5.37 -8.07 24.38
CA SER A 416 5.89 -8.57 25.65
C SER A 416 4.89 -8.34 26.77
N LYS A 417 4.29 -7.13 26.83
CA LYS A 417 3.19 -6.83 27.75
C LYS A 417 1.99 -7.77 27.55
N ALA A 418 1.57 -8.01 26.31
CA ALA A 418 0.45 -8.92 26.04
C ALA A 418 0.75 -10.37 26.50
N ILE A 419 1.99 -10.83 26.32
CA ILE A 419 2.46 -12.14 26.80
C ILE A 419 2.48 -12.20 28.33
N ASP A 420 2.98 -11.15 28.99
CA ASP A 420 3.07 -11.09 30.44
C ASP A 420 1.68 -10.98 31.10
N GLU A 421 0.76 -10.22 30.53
CA GLU A 421 -0.65 -10.16 30.94
C GLU A 421 -1.34 -11.53 30.79
N ALA A 422 -1.05 -12.26 29.71
CA ALA A 422 -1.65 -13.57 29.46
C ALA A 422 -1.24 -14.65 30.48
N LYS A 423 -0.14 -14.48 31.23
CA LYS A 423 0.29 -15.44 32.27
C LYS A 423 -0.69 -15.50 33.45
N SER A 424 -1.41 -14.42 33.74
CA SER A 424 -2.39 -14.35 34.83
C SER A 424 -3.85 -14.47 34.34
N ASP A 425 -4.05 -14.56 33.04
CA ASP A 425 -5.37 -14.67 32.41
C ASP A 425 -5.87 -16.12 32.41
N LYS A 426 -6.85 -16.42 33.28
CA LYS A 426 -7.45 -17.76 33.39
C LYS A 426 -8.26 -18.17 32.15
N GLY A 427 -8.57 -17.24 31.25
CA GLY A 427 -9.23 -17.49 29.97
C GLY A 427 -8.30 -18.02 28.87
N LEU A 428 -6.99 -18.05 29.14
CA LEU A 428 -5.96 -18.46 28.19
C LEU A 428 -5.11 -19.62 28.74
N GLU A 429 -4.96 -20.66 27.94
CA GLU A 429 -3.96 -21.71 28.13
C GLU A 429 -2.81 -21.49 27.14
N CYS A 430 -1.60 -21.23 27.63
CA CYS A 430 -0.41 -21.20 26.76
C CYS A 430 0.06 -22.63 26.46
N ILE A 431 0.00 -23.07 25.21
CA ILE A 431 0.38 -24.44 24.83
C ILE A 431 1.83 -24.52 24.29
N VAL A 432 2.38 -23.40 23.81
CA VAL A 432 3.78 -23.26 23.39
C VAL A 432 4.17 -21.77 23.34
N GLY A 433 5.44 -21.45 23.59
CA GLY A 433 5.96 -20.08 23.57
C GLY A 433 5.75 -19.35 24.89
N GLY A 434 5.32 -18.09 24.82
CA GLY A 434 5.06 -17.26 26.00
C GLY A 434 6.31 -16.58 26.58
N THR A 435 7.34 -16.39 25.77
CA THR A 435 8.61 -15.76 26.17
C THR A 435 9.02 -14.66 25.18
N HIS A 436 9.83 -13.73 25.67
CA HIS A 436 10.38 -12.62 24.90
C HIS A 436 11.79 -12.29 25.41
N ASP A 437 12.62 -11.74 24.54
CA ASP A 437 13.97 -11.25 24.86
C ASP A 437 14.25 -9.97 24.08
N GLY A 438 14.46 -8.88 24.82
CA GLY A 438 14.75 -7.55 24.29
C GLY A 438 16.21 -7.11 24.48
N SER A 439 17.10 -8.00 24.94
CA SER A 439 18.46 -7.64 25.38
C SER A 439 19.36 -7.17 24.25
N GLU A 440 19.35 -7.87 23.11
CA GLU A 440 20.15 -7.55 21.91
C GLU A 440 19.28 -7.11 20.72
N GLY A 441 18.16 -7.80 20.50
CA GLY A 441 17.19 -7.53 19.45
C GLY A 441 15.77 -7.64 20.00
N PHE A 442 14.77 -7.31 19.19
CA PHE A 442 13.36 -7.33 19.61
C PHE A 442 12.72 -8.70 19.40
N TYR A 443 13.09 -9.72 20.17
CA TYR A 443 12.62 -11.09 19.94
C TYR A 443 11.36 -11.41 20.73
N ILE A 444 10.29 -11.76 20.01
CA ILE A 444 9.07 -12.34 20.58
C ILE A 444 8.94 -13.79 20.08
N HIS A 445 8.88 -14.76 20.99
CA HIS A 445 8.79 -16.16 20.59
C HIS A 445 7.39 -16.48 20.06
N PRO A 446 7.27 -17.29 18.98
CA PRO A 446 5.98 -17.77 18.51
C PRO A 446 5.17 -18.39 19.64
N THR A 447 3.99 -17.83 19.88
CA THR A 447 3.16 -18.18 21.02
C THR A 447 1.78 -18.60 20.56
N ILE A 448 1.31 -19.75 21.06
CA ILE A 448 -0.06 -20.22 20.83
C ILE A 448 -0.79 -20.27 22.16
N TYR A 449 -1.90 -19.54 22.23
CA TYR A 449 -2.87 -19.64 23.30
C TYR A 449 -4.11 -20.42 22.85
N VAL A 450 -4.73 -21.14 23.77
CA VAL A 450 -6.06 -21.73 23.60
C VAL A 450 -7.03 -21.03 24.54
N THR A 451 -8.22 -20.71 24.05
CA THR A 451 -9.29 -20.11 24.85
C THR A 451 -10.58 -20.89 24.70
N LYS A 452 -11.41 -20.83 25.76
CA LYS A 452 -12.80 -21.33 25.74
C LYS A 452 -13.83 -20.24 25.45
N ASP A 453 -13.39 -18.99 25.32
CA ASP A 453 -14.25 -17.85 25.00
C ASP A 453 -13.97 -17.38 23.57
N PRO A 454 -14.89 -17.56 22.60
CA PRO A 454 -14.68 -17.12 21.23
C PRO A 454 -14.62 -15.58 21.11
N ASN A 455 -15.08 -14.84 22.13
CA ASN A 455 -15.05 -13.38 22.20
C ASN A 455 -13.91 -12.84 23.06
N HIS A 456 -12.97 -13.70 23.48
CA HIS A 456 -11.83 -13.29 24.29
C HIS A 456 -11.09 -12.12 23.63
N LYS A 457 -10.50 -11.22 24.43
CA LYS A 457 -9.77 -10.04 23.93
C LYS A 457 -8.70 -10.40 22.88
N ASN A 458 -8.00 -11.52 23.05
CA ASN A 458 -7.01 -12.00 22.09
C ASN A 458 -7.61 -12.50 20.75
N MET A 459 -8.89 -12.84 20.72
CA MET A 459 -9.61 -13.17 19.48
C MET A 459 -9.95 -11.93 18.68
N THR A 460 -10.09 -10.76 19.31
CA THR A 460 -10.56 -9.52 18.67
C THR A 460 -9.45 -8.47 18.46
N THR A 461 -8.41 -8.48 19.30
CA THR A 461 -7.31 -7.50 19.29
C THR A 461 -6.23 -7.84 18.26
N GLU A 462 -5.87 -6.90 17.39
CA GLU A 462 -4.76 -7.04 16.45
C GLU A 462 -3.41 -6.74 17.12
N PHE A 463 -2.64 -7.80 17.39
CA PHE A 463 -1.32 -7.68 18.01
C PHE A 463 -0.19 -7.38 17.02
N PHE A 464 -0.32 -7.76 15.74
CA PHE A 464 0.72 -7.56 14.73
C PHE A 464 2.08 -8.12 15.17
N GLY A 465 2.08 -9.40 15.56
CA GLY A 465 3.21 -10.13 16.13
C GLY A 465 2.90 -11.63 16.19
N PRO A 466 3.85 -12.47 16.64
CA PRO A 466 3.75 -13.92 16.49
C PRO A 466 2.94 -14.54 17.63
N ILE A 467 1.69 -14.10 17.78
CA ILE A 467 0.73 -14.56 18.79
C ILE A 467 -0.51 -15.09 18.07
N LEU A 468 -0.76 -16.38 18.20
CA LEU A 468 -1.95 -17.06 17.70
C LEU A 468 -2.87 -17.42 18.87
N THR A 469 -4.17 -17.15 18.75
CA THR A 469 -5.17 -17.64 19.71
C THR A 469 -6.12 -18.62 19.04
N ILE A 470 -6.30 -19.78 19.66
CA ILE A 470 -7.13 -20.86 19.16
C ILE A 470 -8.39 -20.96 20.01
N TYR A 471 -9.55 -21.02 19.36
CA TYR A 471 -10.79 -21.44 19.97
C TYR A 471 -11.14 -22.85 19.48
N VAL A 472 -11.37 -23.77 20.41
CA VAL A 472 -11.81 -25.13 20.08
C VAL A 472 -13.33 -25.17 20.18
N TYR A 473 -14.01 -25.40 19.07
CA TYR A 473 -15.47 -25.41 19.01
C TYR A 473 -16.01 -26.84 19.07
N ASP A 474 -17.16 -27.02 19.71
CA ASP A 474 -17.88 -28.30 19.72
C ASP A 474 -18.51 -28.54 18.35
N ASP A 475 -18.03 -29.55 17.64
CA ASP A 475 -18.49 -29.94 16.32
C ASP A 475 -19.46 -31.13 16.33
N SER A 476 -19.93 -31.55 17.51
CA SER A 476 -20.89 -32.67 17.66
C SER A 476 -22.33 -32.29 17.34
N ALA A 477 -22.69 -31.00 17.44
CA ALA A 477 -24.04 -30.52 17.17
C ALA A 477 -24.30 -30.43 15.65
N PRO A 478 -25.52 -30.75 15.15
CA PRO A 478 -25.82 -30.75 13.71
C PRO A 478 -25.54 -29.44 12.98
N ASN A 479 -25.68 -28.29 13.66
CA ASN A 479 -25.46 -26.96 13.09
C ASN A 479 -24.14 -26.32 13.52
N ALA A 480 -23.25 -27.06 14.19
CA ALA A 480 -22.02 -26.53 14.78
C ALA A 480 -21.15 -25.76 13.78
N PHE A 481 -21.01 -26.27 12.55
CA PHE A 481 -20.21 -25.60 11.52
C PHE A 481 -20.85 -24.29 11.04
N ALA A 482 -22.18 -24.23 10.98
CA ALA A 482 -22.89 -23.00 10.66
C ALA A 482 -22.76 -21.97 11.79
N ASP A 483 -22.89 -22.42 13.03
CA ASP A 483 -22.79 -21.57 14.22
C ASP A 483 -21.38 -20.98 14.36
N ILE A 484 -20.33 -21.78 14.14
CA ILE A 484 -18.96 -21.27 14.21
C ILE A 484 -18.66 -20.27 13.08
N CYS A 485 -19.22 -20.46 11.88
CA CYS A 485 -19.10 -19.46 10.81
C CYS A 485 -19.73 -18.13 11.24
N LYS A 486 -20.92 -18.16 11.85
CA LYS A 486 -21.58 -16.96 12.40
C LYS A 486 -20.75 -16.30 13.49
N THR A 487 -20.17 -17.08 14.41
CA THR A 487 -19.26 -16.56 15.43
C THR A 487 -18.06 -15.87 14.80
N ILE A 488 -17.41 -16.49 13.82
CA ILE A 488 -16.24 -15.94 13.12
C ILE A 488 -16.56 -14.60 12.46
N ASP A 489 -17.72 -14.51 11.80
CA ASP A 489 -18.22 -13.31 11.14
C ASP A 489 -18.46 -12.16 12.12
N GLN A 490 -18.84 -12.45 13.37
CA GLN A 490 -19.18 -11.45 14.38
C GLN A 490 -18.03 -11.09 15.33
N THR A 491 -17.01 -11.95 15.46
CA THR A 491 -15.93 -11.77 16.45
C THR A 491 -15.10 -10.49 16.22
N SER A 492 -14.88 -10.11 14.96
CA SER A 492 -13.94 -9.02 14.63
C SER A 492 -14.56 -7.97 13.71
N GLU A 493 -14.21 -6.70 13.96
CA GLU A 493 -14.52 -5.59 13.07
C GLU A 493 -13.74 -5.64 11.74
N TYR A 494 -12.72 -6.50 11.64
CA TYR A 494 -11.88 -6.64 10.45
C TYR A 494 -12.45 -7.66 9.46
N GLY A 495 -12.19 -7.42 8.17
CA GLY A 495 -12.64 -8.25 7.05
C GLY A 495 -11.57 -8.43 5.99
N LEU A 496 -10.32 -8.69 6.40
CA LEU A 496 -9.16 -8.73 5.50
C LEU A 496 -8.95 -10.10 4.86
N THR A 497 -8.42 -11.07 5.61
CA THR A 497 -8.19 -12.43 5.09
C THR A 497 -8.74 -13.52 6.01
N GLY A 498 -9.10 -14.65 5.41
CA GLY A 498 -9.57 -15.82 6.14
C GLY A 498 -9.36 -17.09 5.32
N ALA A 499 -9.09 -18.21 5.99
CA ALA A 499 -8.93 -19.50 5.35
C ALA A 499 -9.84 -20.56 5.97
N VAL A 500 -10.30 -21.49 5.14
CA VAL A 500 -11.08 -22.66 5.56
C VAL A 500 -10.37 -23.93 5.12
N PHE A 501 -10.21 -24.88 6.04
CA PHE A 501 -9.62 -26.18 5.80
C PHE A 501 -10.71 -27.26 5.89
N ALA A 502 -10.94 -27.99 4.80
CA ALA A 502 -11.88 -29.11 4.72
C ALA A 502 -11.63 -29.95 3.47
N GLN A 503 -11.88 -31.26 3.55
CA GLN A 503 -12.01 -32.13 2.37
C GLN A 503 -13.45 -32.19 1.86
N ASP A 504 -14.44 -31.97 2.72
CA ASP A 504 -15.85 -31.87 2.32
C ASP A 504 -16.13 -30.61 1.48
N ARG A 505 -16.56 -30.80 0.24
CA ARG A 505 -16.91 -29.74 -0.71
C ARG A 505 -18.14 -28.94 -0.27
N ASN A 506 -19.09 -29.56 0.42
CA ASN A 506 -20.28 -28.88 0.91
C ASN A 506 -19.91 -27.92 2.06
N ALA A 507 -19.05 -28.35 2.98
CA ALA A 507 -18.50 -27.47 4.01
C ALA A 507 -17.74 -26.27 3.42
N LEU A 508 -16.90 -26.50 2.40
CA LEU A 508 -16.19 -25.40 1.71
C LEU A 508 -17.17 -24.40 1.07
N ARG A 509 -18.13 -24.89 0.27
CA ARG A 509 -19.15 -24.04 -0.38
C ARG A 509 -19.97 -23.27 0.65
N PHE A 510 -20.40 -23.94 1.71
CA PHE A 510 -21.14 -23.30 2.80
C PHE A 510 -20.32 -22.17 3.43
N ALA A 511 -19.05 -22.41 3.76
CA ALA A 511 -18.20 -21.41 4.38
C ALA A 511 -17.91 -20.23 3.44
N GLU A 512 -17.72 -20.46 2.14
CA GLU A 512 -17.60 -19.39 1.13
C GLU A 512 -18.80 -18.43 1.17
N ASP A 513 -20.01 -18.95 1.37
CA ASP A 513 -21.22 -18.14 1.45
C ASP A 513 -21.41 -17.49 2.83
N ALA A 514 -21.25 -18.27 3.90
CA ALA A 514 -21.45 -17.81 5.27
C ALA A 514 -20.42 -16.77 5.72
N LEU A 515 -19.19 -16.83 5.20
CA LEU A 515 -18.08 -15.95 5.58
C LEU A 515 -17.75 -14.89 4.50
N ARG A 516 -18.65 -14.68 3.54
CA ARG A 516 -18.46 -13.77 2.39
C ARG A 516 -18.00 -12.37 2.76
N ASN A 517 -18.45 -11.84 3.91
CA ASN A 517 -18.10 -10.51 4.38
C ASN A 517 -17.01 -10.49 5.48
N ALA A 518 -16.56 -11.67 5.93
CA ALA A 518 -15.56 -11.81 6.99
C ALA A 518 -14.12 -11.76 6.44
N ALA A 519 -13.94 -11.86 5.13
CA ALA A 519 -12.64 -11.75 4.48
C ALA A 519 -12.76 -11.21 3.04
N GLY A 520 -11.94 -10.23 2.68
CA GLY A 520 -11.79 -9.76 1.30
C GLY A 520 -10.91 -10.67 0.45
N ASN A 521 -9.98 -11.41 1.07
CA ASN A 521 -9.26 -12.52 0.44
C ASN A 521 -9.57 -13.81 1.22
N PHE A 522 -10.30 -14.71 0.59
CA PHE A 522 -10.77 -15.96 1.17
C PHE A 522 -10.02 -17.15 0.56
N TYR A 523 -9.50 -18.02 1.41
CA TYR A 523 -8.61 -19.11 1.02
C TYR A 523 -9.21 -20.47 1.40
N LEU A 524 -9.00 -21.48 0.55
CA LEU A 524 -9.44 -22.85 0.82
C LEU A 524 -8.21 -23.76 0.87
N ASN A 525 -8.06 -24.50 1.97
CA ASN A 525 -7.00 -25.49 2.19
C ASN A 525 -5.56 -24.96 2.10
N CYS A 526 -5.36 -23.66 2.28
CA CYS A 526 -4.05 -23.01 2.37
C CYS A 526 -4.08 -21.84 3.36
N LYS A 527 -2.92 -21.35 3.77
CA LYS A 527 -2.79 -20.24 4.72
C LYS A 527 -3.43 -18.94 4.21
N SER A 528 -3.91 -18.09 5.11
CA SER A 528 -4.57 -16.81 4.79
C SER A 528 -3.63 -15.69 4.28
N THR A 529 -2.39 -16.00 3.92
CA THR A 529 -1.35 -15.01 3.57
C THR A 529 -0.53 -15.42 2.35
N GLY A 530 0.14 -14.43 1.73
CA GLY A 530 0.94 -14.59 0.52
C GLY A 530 0.11 -14.44 -0.75
N ALA A 531 -0.73 -13.41 -0.81
CA ALA A 531 -1.36 -12.99 -2.06
C ALA A 531 -0.27 -12.61 -3.07
N VAL A 532 -0.46 -12.98 -4.33
CA VAL A 532 0.45 -12.68 -5.43
C VAL A 532 -0.26 -11.74 -6.40
N VAL A 533 0.41 -10.65 -6.79
CA VAL A 533 -0.11 -9.67 -7.75
C VAL A 533 -0.48 -10.38 -9.05
N GLY A 534 -1.62 -10.04 -9.62
CA GLY A 534 -2.14 -10.72 -10.82
C GLY A 534 -2.80 -12.08 -10.57
N GLN A 535 -2.76 -12.61 -9.35
CA GLN A 535 -3.42 -13.86 -8.99
C GLN A 535 -4.52 -13.65 -7.94
N GLN A 536 -4.19 -13.01 -6.81
CA GLN A 536 -5.14 -12.72 -5.73
C GLN A 536 -5.11 -11.22 -5.39
N PRO A 537 -5.81 -10.34 -6.12
CA PRO A 537 -5.82 -8.92 -5.82
C PRO A 537 -6.19 -8.67 -4.35
N PHE A 538 -5.38 -7.88 -3.67
CA PHE A 538 -5.36 -7.83 -2.21
C PHE A 538 -6.18 -6.68 -1.65
N GLY A 539 -6.86 -6.91 -0.54
CA GLY A 539 -7.63 -5.88 0.18
C GLY A 539 -8.80 -6.48 0.94
N GLY A 540 -9.32 -5.72 1.91
CA GLY A 540 -10.37 -6.16 2.82
C GLY A 540 -11.48 -5.13 3.00
N GLY A 541 -12.68 -5.62 3.34
CA GLY A 541 -13.80 -4.78 3.74
C GLY A 541 -13.79 -4.44 5.24
N ARG A 542 -14.91 -3.88 5.73
CA ARG A 542 -15.09 -3.46 7.14
C ARG A 542 -13.96 -2.52 7.59
N ALA A 543 -13.42 -2.70 8.80
CA ALA A 543 -12.35 -1.87 9.32
C ALA A 543 -10.98 -2.09 8.63
N SER A 544 -10.86 -3.04 7.70
CA SER A 544 -9.60 -3.40 7.02
C SER A 544 -9.22 -2.51 5.84
N GLY A 545 -10.09 -1.56 5.45
CA GLY A 545 -9.78 -0.57 4.41
C GLY A 545 -10.94 -0.25 3.48
N THR A 546 -10.60 0.36 2.35
CA THR A 546 -11.56 0.78 1.31
C THR A 546 -11.77 -0.28 0.23
N ASN A 547 -11.03 -1.39 0.28
CA ASN A 547 -11.15 -2.53 -0.62
C ASN A 547 -11.04 -2.18 -2.12
N ASP A 548 -10.20 -1.20 -2.48
CA ASP A 548 -9.94 -0.82 -3.88
C ASP A 548 -9.08 -1.86 -4.65
N LYS A 549 -8.66 -2.91 -3.95
CA LYS A 549 -7.96 -4.10 -4.46
C LYS A 549 -6.60 -3.81 -5.11
N ALA A 550 -5.55 -3.66 -4.30
CA ALA A 550 -4.19 -3.53 -4.80
C ALA A 550 -3.79 -4.73 -5.70
N GLY A 551 -3.06 -4.44 -6.78
CA GLY A 551 -2.77 -5.42 -7.82
C GLY A 551 -3.95 -5.67 -8.78
N SER A 552 -4.80 -4.67 -8.99
CA SER A 552 -5.93 -4.72 -9.93
C SER A 552 -6.17 -3.36 -10.62
N PRO A 553 -6.90 -3.31 -11.76
CA PRO A 553 -7.28 -2.05 -12.41
C PRO A 553 -8.20 -1.17 -11.55
N ASN A 554 -8.92 -1.74 -10.57
CA ASN A 554 -9.81 -0.98 -9.69
C ASN A 554 -9.01 0.05 -8.86
N LEU A 555 -7.83 -0.32 -8.36
CA LEU A 555 -6.94 0.60 -7.65
C LEU A 555 -6.54 1.78 -8.54
N LEU A 556 -6.14 1.51 -9.78
CA LEU A 556 -5.68 2.55 -10.71
C LEU A 556 -6.80 3.52 -11.09
N SER A 557 -8.04 3.04 -11.18
CA SER A 557 -9.23 3.88 -11.43
C SER A 557 -9.40 4.96 -10.35
N ARG A 558 -8.89 4.72 -9.14
CA ARG A 558 -8.94 5.69 -8.03
C ARG A 558 -8.05 6.91 -8.28
N PHE A 559 -7.09 6.84 -9.20
CA PHE A 559 -6.15 7.92 -9.48
C PHE A 559 -6.40 8.64 -10.81
N VAL A 560 -7.59 8.47 -11.40
CA VAL A 560 -8.01 9.14 -12.64
C VAL A 560 -9.41 9.76 -12.54
N SER A 561 -9.64 10.86 -13.24
CA SER A 561 -10.90 11.60 -13.37
C SER A 561 -11.36 11.60 -14.84
N MET A 562 -12.36 10.77 -15.13
CA MET A 562 -12.83 10.55 -16.50
C MET A 562 -13.53 11.79 -17.07
N ARG A 563 -13.30 12.07 -18.35
CA ARG A 563 -14.01 13.10 -19.13
C ARG A 563 -14.56 12.46 -20.41
N SER A 564 -15.89 12.49 -20.57
CA SER A 564 -16.52 12.14 -21.84
C SER A 564 -16.46 13.32 -22.80
N ILE A 565 -16.09 13.05 -24.04
CA ILE A 565 -16.02 14.01 -25.14
C ILE A 565 -16.94 13.51 -26.23
N LYS A 566 -17.90 14.34 -26.63
CA LYS A 566 -18.81 14.09 -27.75
C LYS A 566 -18.56 15.14 -28.83
N GLU A 567 -18.43 14.70 -30.06
CA GLU A 567 -18.36 15.54 -31.25
C GLU A 567 -19.52 15.20 -32.19
N GLU A 568 -20.32 16.20 -32.57
CA GLU A 568 -21.32 16.06 -33.64
C GLU A 568 -20.73 16.55 -34.96
N PHE A 569 -20.82 15.72 -36.00
CA PHE A 569 -20.24 16.04 -37.31
C PHE A 569 -21.11 16.98 -38.13
N VAL A 570 -22.42 17.02 -37.85
CA VAL A 570 -23.39 17.82 -38.60
C VAL A 570 -24.12 18.75 -37.64
N ALA A 571 -24.07 20.04 -37.92
CA ALA A 571 -24.68 21.06 -37.07
C ALA A 571 -26.22 21.03 -37.15
N LEU A 572 -26.86 21.33 -36.00
CA LEU A 572 -28.28 21.66 -35.95
C LEU A 572 -28.56 22.96 -36.72
N LYS A 573 -29.58 22.96 -37.59
CA LYS A 573 -29.95 24.11 -38.42
C LYS A 573 -31.07 24.96 -37.82
N GLU A 574 -31.90 24.35 -36.98
CA GLU A 574 -33.05 24.97 -36.37
C GLU A 574 -33.18 24.51 -34.92
N VAL A 575 -33.85 25.33 -34.11
CA VAL A 575 -34.10 25.02 -32.69
C VAL A 575 -35.33 24.14 -32.51
N GLY A 576 -36.32 24.27 -33.40
CA GLY A 576 -37.58 23.54 -33.33
C GLY A 576 -37.44 22.06 -33.69
N TYR A 577 -38.29 21.23 -33.11
CA TYR A 577 -38.44 19.82 -33.49
C TYR A 577 -39.55 19.69 -34.54
N PRO A 578 -39.55 18.62 -35.35
CA PRO A 578 -40.66 18.34 -36.27
C PRO A 578 -42.04 18.29 -35.58
N SER A 579 -42.08 17.88 -34.32
CA SER A 579 -43.30 17.88 -33.49
C SER A 579 -43.81 19.28 -33.11
N ASN A 580 -43.03 20.33 -33.35
CA ASN A 580 -43.42 21.72 -33.12
C ASN A 580 -44.10 22.38 -34.33
N VAL A 581 -44.21 21.67 -35.47
CA VAL A 581 -44.95 22.17 -36.64
C VAL A 581 -46.44 21.92 -36.42
N VAL A 582 -47.25 22.98 -36.47
CA VAL A 582 -48.72 22.97 -36.34
C VAL A 582 -49.36 22.76 -37.70
#